data_AF-G7Y2I1-F1
#
_entry.id   AF-G7Y2I1-F1
#
_cell.length_a   1.000
_cell.length_b   1.000
_cell.length_c   1.000
_cell.angle_alpha   90.00
_cell.angle_beta   90.00
_cell.angle_gamma   90.00
#
_symmetry.space_group_name_H-M   'P 1'
#
loop_
_entity.id
_entity.type
_entity.pdbx_description
1 polymer ?
#
loop_
_entity_poly.entity_id
_entity_poly.type
_entity_poly.pdbx_seq_one_letter_code
_entity_poly.pdbx_strand_id
1 'polypeptide(L)'
;MTHPPSVYLLRLAAAAKKGSADSGTEVCGRLTLKHIYHIAEMKKQDPKYVTQDLKKICTTLIGKAHRLGIEVISKEALDSGQTDHSPAGYAEFLKKRDQYLEEKKKTADEKKQAKMLRL
;
A
#
# COMPACT_ATOMS: atom_id res chain seq x y z
N MET A 1 10.08 24.46 -1.62
CA MET A 1 9.18 23.65 -0.77
C MET A 1 9.30 22.20 -1.19
N THR A 2 9.33 21.27 -0.23
CA THR A 2 9.46 19.83 -0.51
C THR A 2 8.28 19.11 0.12
N HIS A 3 7.55 18.35 -0.68
CA HIS A 3 6.42 17.54 -0.20
C HIS A 3 6.89 16.37 0.68
N PRO A 4 5.98 15.80 1.50
CA PRO A 4 6.29 14.65 2.33
C PRO A 4 6.86 13.46 1.53
N PRO A 5 7.53 12.51 2.23
CA PRO A 5 8.06 11.32 1.59
C PRO A 5 6.97 10.55 0.83
N SER A 6 7.29 10.05 -0.37
CA SER A 6 6.35 9.26 -1.19
C SER A 6 5.70 8.12 -0.42
N VAL A 7 6.46 7.47 0.47
CA VAL A 7 5.99 6.36 1.31
C VAL A 7 4.86 6.79 2.24
N TYR A 8 4.96 7.99 2.82
CA TYR A 8 3.93 8.53 3.69
C TYR A 8 2.65 8.80 2.91
N LEU A 9 2.74 9.44 1.75
CA LEU A 9 1.59 9.77 0.90
C LEU A 9 0.87 8.51 0.39
N LEU A 10 1.62 7.50 -0.05
CA LEU A 10 1.06 6.22 -0.51
C LEU A 10 0.33 5.49 0.62
N ARG A 11 0.93 5.46 1.81
CA ARG A 11 0.34 4.82 2.98
C ARG A 11 -0.93 5.55 3.44
N LEU A 12 -0.90 6.88 3.43
CA LEU A 12 -2.05 7.72 3.77
C LEU A 12 -3.21 7.48 2.79
N ALA A 13 -2.93 7.49 1.48
CA ALA A 13 -3.93 7.23 0.45
C ALA A 13 -4.54 5.82 0.56
N ALA A 14 -3.74 4.83 0.98
CA ALA A 14 -4.19 3.46 1.16
C ALA A 14 -4.89 3.21 2.50
N ALA A 15 -5.05 4.23 3.37
CA ALA A 15 -5.57 4.08 4.74
C ALA A 15 -4.85 2.99 5.56
N ALA A 16 -3.60 2.66 5.21
CA ALA A 16 -2.86 1.57 5.84
C ALA A 16 -2.09 2.12 7.05
N LYS A 17 -2.31 1.59 8.26
CA LYS A 17 -1.55 2.01 9.46
C LYS A 17 -0.09 1.54 9.40
N LYS A 18 0.11 0.32 8.92
CA LYS A 18 1.42 -0.34 8.82
C LYS A 18 1.58 -0.93 7.41
N GLY A 19 2.80 -0.87 6.88
CA GLY A 19 3.14 -1.57 5.64
C GLY A 19 3.10 -3.09 5.83
N SER A 20 3.22 -3.82 4.72
CA SER A 20 3.37 -5.28 4.76
C SER A 20 4.65 -5.68 5.51
N ALA A 21 4.55 -6.76 6.31
CA ALA A 21 5.71 -7.39 6.93
C ALA A 21 6.46 -8.29 5.94
N ASP A 22 5.73 -8.89 4.98
CA ASP A 22 6.26 -9.80 3.97
C ASP A 22 5.97 -9.25 2.57
N SER A 23 6.85 -8.34 2.11
CA SER A 23 6.74 -7.68 0.81
C SER A 23 6.50 -8.69 -0.32
N GLY A 24 5.41 -8.51 -1.07
CA GLY A 24 5.05 -9.33 -2.24
C GLY A 24 4.07 -10.47 -1.95
N THR A 25 3.93 -10.91 -0.70
CA THR A 25 2.93 -11.93 -0.34
C THR A 25 1.65 -11.33 0.24
N GLU A 26 1.80 -10.20 0.93
CA GLU A 26 0.75 -9.60 1.74
C GLU A 26 0.37 -8.23 1.19
N VAL A 27 -0.92 -8.08 0.86
CA VAL A 27 -1.49 -6.81 0.43
C VAL A 27 -2.01 -6.06 1.66
N CYS A 28 -1.41 -4.91 1.97
CA CYS A 28 -1.79 -4.05 3.08
C CYS A 28 -2.79 -2.95 2.70
N GLY A 29 -2.95 -2.67 1.41
CA GLY A 29 -3.87 -1.66 0.91
C GLY A 29 -3.99 -1.69 -0.61
N ARG A 30 -5.02 -1.03 -1.14
CA ARG A 30 -5.29 -0.94 -2.58
C ARG A 30 -5.41 0.51 -3.02
N LEU A 31 -4.82 0.84 -4.15
CA LEU A 31 -4.89 2.17 -4.77
C LEU A 31 -5.20 2.05 -6.25
N THR A 32 -5.95 3.00 -6.81
CA THR A 32 -6.11 3.12 -8.25
C THR A 32 -4.98 3.94 -8.88
N LEU A 33 -4.83 3.83 -10.20
CA LEU A 33 -3.95 4.70 -10.98
C LEU A 33 -4.26 6.19 -10.81
N LYS A 34 -5.52 6.56 -10.51
CA LYS A 34 -5.90 7.95 -10.23
C LYS A 34 -5.21 8.49 -8.97
N HIS A 35 -5.16 7.71 -7.89
CA HIS A 35 -4.46 8.09 -6.67
C HIS A 35 -2.97 8.29 -6.92
N ILE A 36 -2.35 7.40 -7.69
CA ILE A 36 -0.93 7.51 -8.06
C ILE A 36 -0.67 8.78 -8.87
N TYR A 37 -1.54 9.08 -9.84
CA TYR A 37 -1.42 10.27 -10.68
C TYR A 37 -1.45 11.56 -9.84
N HIS A 38 -2.43 11.71 -8.94
CA HIS A 38 -2.52 12.90 -8.09
C HIS A 38 -1.33 13.04 -7.12
N ILE A 39 -0.81 11.93 -6.58
CA ILE A 39 0.42 11.95 -5.79
C ILE A 39 1.61 12.37 -6.66
N ALA A 40 1.70 11.87 -7.90
CA ALA A 40 2.77 12.21 -8.82
C ALA A 40 2.75 13.69 -9.22
N GLU A 41 1.57 14.24 -9.50
CA GLU A 41 1.36 15.65 -9.84
C GLU A 41 1.78 16.57 -8.70
N MET A 42 1.39 16.24 -7.47
CA MET A 42 1.85 16.93 -6.26
C MET A 42 3.38 16.87 -6.14
N LYS A 43 3.97 15.68 -6.29
CA LYS A 43 5.42 15.50 -6.16
C LYS A 43 6.23 16.12 -7.30
N LYS A 44 5.65 16.26 -8.49
CA LYS A 44 6.29 16.89 -9.66
C LYS A 44 6.67 18.35 -9.39
N GLN A 45 5.96 19.01 -8.47
CA GLN A 45 6.25 20.37 -8.02
C GLN A 45 7.51 20.46 -7.14
N ASP A 46 8.05 19.34 -6.64
CA ASP A 46 9.30 19.37 -5.87
C ASP A 46 10.49 19.66 -6.81
N PRO A 47 11.49 20.47 -6.37
CA PRO A 47 12.69 20.79 -7.16
C PRO A 47 13.42 19.57 -7.74
N LYS A 48 13.35 18.42 -7.05
CA LYS A 48 14.00 17.16 -7.45
C LYS A 48 13.39 16.51 -8.69
N TYR A 49 12.13 16.81 -9.01
CA TYR A 49 11.38 16.17 -10.09
C TYR A 49 11.14 17.11 -11.28
N VAL A 50 11.68 18.33 -11.26
CA VAL A 50 11.48 19.36 -12.30
C VAL A 50 11.83 18.83 -13.71
N THR A 51 12.92 18.08 -13.84
CA THR A 51 13.39 17.52 -15.12
C THR A 51 12.78 16.15 -15.46
N GLN A 52 12.07 15.50 -14.53
CA GLN A 52 11.56 14.15 -14.73
C GLN A 52 10.16 14.16 -15.33
N ASP A 53 9.91 13.36 -16.37
CA ASP A 53 8.57 13.19 -16.91
C ASP A 53 7.59 12.62 -15.87
N LEU A 54 6.33 13.05 -15.92
CA LEU A 54 5.28 12.63 -14.98
C LEU A 54 5.09 11.12 -15.02
N LYS A 55 5.17 10.51 -16.21
CA LYS A 55 5.12 9.05 -16.38
C LYS A 55 6.21 8.34 -15.58
N LYS A 56 7.43 8.87 -15.58
CA LYS A 56 8.57 8.30 -14.83
C LYS A 56 8.35 8.39 -13.32
N ILE A 57 7.75 9.48 -12.84
CA ILE A 57 7.37 9.65 -11.43
C ILE A 57 6.30 8.63 -11.05
N CYS A 58 5.26 8.47 -11.88
CA CYS A 58 4.21 7.46 -11.68
C CYS A 58 4.79 6.04 -11.60
N THR A 59 5.64 5.63 -12.55
CA THR A 59 6.28 4.30 -12.53
C THR A 59 7.11 4.10 -11.26
N THR A 60 7.83 5.13 -10.81
CA THR A 60 8.61 5.09 -9.57
C THR A 60 7.70 4.94 -8.34
N LEU A 61 6.56 5.62 -8.31
CA LEU A 61 5.57 5.52 -7.23
C LEU A 61 4.90 4.14 -7.20
N ILE A 62 4.56 3.57 -8.36
CA ILE A 62 4.02 2.21 -8.49
C ILE A 62 5.01 1.20 -7.90
N GLY A 63 6.29 1.28 -8.29
CA GLY A 63 7.34 0.41 -7.72
C GLY A 63 7.48 0.54 -6.20
N LYS A 64 7.32 1.76 -5.66
CA LYS A 64 7.30 1.98 -4.20
C LYS A 64 6.05 1.39 -3.54
N ALA A 65 4.88 1.50 -4.17
CA ALA A 65 3.64 0.94 -3.68
C ALA A 65 3.74 -0.60 -3.55
N HIS A 66 4.24 -1.29 -4.58
CA HIS A 66 4.42 -2.75 -4.54
C HIS A 66 5.34 -3.20 -3.39
N ARG A 67 6.46 -2.49 -3.15
CA ARG A 67 7.37 -2.82 -2.04
C ARG A 67 6.73 -2.66 -0.66
N LEU A 68 5.80 -1.72 -0.52
CA LEU A 68 5.03 -1.52 0.72
C LEU A 68 3.92 -2.57 0.90
N GLY A 69 3.65 -3.39 -0.11
CA GLY A 69 2.50 -4.29 -0.17
C GLY A 69 1.21 -3.58 -0.54
N ILE A 70 1.27 -2.48 -1.29
CA ILE A 70 0.09 -1.80 -1.81
C ILE A 70 -0.14 -2.26 -3.25
N GLU A 71 -1.32 -2.79 -3.51
CA GLU A 71 -1.76 -3.23 -4.83
C GLU A 71 -2.29 -2.04 -5.63
N VAL A 72 -1.74 -1.82 -6.82
CA VAL A 72 -2.17 -0.75 -7.73
C VAL A 72 -3.13 -1.33 -8.77
N ILE A 73 -4.39 -0.93 -8.69
CA ILE A 73 -5.47 -1.41 -9.54
C ILE A 73 -5.50 -0.60 -10.84
N SER A 74 -5.43 -1.32 -11.97
CA SER A 74 -5.59 -0.75 -13.31
C SER A 74 -7.06 -0.44 -13.61
N LYS A 75 -7.31 0.37 -14.65
CA LYS A 75 -8.68 0.65 -15.08
C LYS A 75 -9.42 -0.63 -15.52
N GLU A 76 -8.72 -1.50 -16.23
CA GLU A 76 -9.25 -2.79 -16.70
C GLU A 76 -9.69 -3.71 -15.54
N ALA A 77 -8.94 -3.72 -14.43
CA ALA A 77 -9.29 -4.50 -13.23
C ALA A 77 -10.52 -3.94 -12.49
N LEU A 78 -10.77 -2.63 -12.60
CA LEU A 78 -12.01 -2.01 -12.10
C LEU A 78 -13.18 -2.33 -13.02
N ASP A 79 -12.98 -2.20 -14.34
CA ASP A 79 -14.02 -2.39 -15.34
C ASP A 79 -14.49 -3.86 -15.44
N SER A 80 -13.58 -4.81 -15.20
CA SER A 80 -13.88 -6.25 -15.15
C SER A 80 -14.57 -6.70 -13.84
N GLY A 81 -14.70 -5.82 -12.84
CA GLY A 81 -15.32 -6.14 -11.56
C GLY A 81 -14.53 -7.14 -10.70
N GLN A 82 -13.31 -7.50 -11.09
CA GLN A 82 -12.46 -8.44 -10.34
C GLN A 82 -12.10 -7.92 -8.95
N THR A 83 -11.89 -6.60 -8.85
CA THR A 83 -11.58 -5.93 -7.59
C THR A 83 -12.60 -4.84 -7.29
N ASP A 84 -13.40 -5.05 -6.25
CA ASP A 84 -14.28 -4.00 -5.74
C ASP A 84 -13.48 -2.96 -4.95
N HIS A 85 -13.32 -1.79 -5.54
CA HIS A 85 -12.74 -0.60 -4.90
C HIS A 85 -13.80 0.44 -4.54
N SER A 86 -15.07 0.04 -4.47
CA SER A 86 -16.12 0.84 -3.85
C SER A 86 -15.82 1.05 -2.36
N PRO A 87 -16.37 2.10 -1.72
CA PRO A 87 -16.22 2.30 -0.28
C PRO A 87 -16.66 1.08 0.55
N ALA A 88 -17.69 0.36 0.10
CA ALA A 88 -18.18 -0.85 0.77
C ALA A 88 -17.18 -2.01 0.64
N GLY A 89 -16.75 -2.33 -0.58
CA GLY A 89 -15.77 -3.40 -0.81
C GLY A 89 -14.42 -3.13 -0.13
N TYR A 90 -13.99 -1.86 -0.09
CA TYR A 90 -12.78 -1.50 0.62
C TYR A 90 -12.91 -1.64 2.14
N ALA A 91 -14.08 -1.29 2.71
CA ALA A 91 -14.33 -1.49 4.14
C ALA A 91 -14.29 -2.98 4.53
N GLU A 92 -14.81 -3.87 3.67
CA GLU A 92 -14.69 -5.31 3.88
C GLU A 92 -13.24 -5.79 3.81
N PHE A 93 -12.46 -5.27 2.85
CA PHE A 93 -11.03 -5.57 2.75
C PHE A 93 -10.29 -5.19 4.04
N LEU A 94 -10.56 -4.01 4.61
CA LEU A 94 -9.94 -3.56 5.87
C LEU A 94 -10.33 -4.46 7.05
N LYS A 95 -11.58 -4.90 7.15
CA LYS A 95 -12.00 -5.85 8.20
C LYS A 95 -11.26 -7.19 8.10
N LYS A 96 -11.18 -7.77 6.89
CA LYS A 96 -10.43 -9.01 6.64
C LYS A 96 -8.96 -8.85 6.97
N ARG A 97 -8.40 -7.67 6.67
CA ARG A 97 -7.02 -7.32 6.97
C ARG A 97 -6.74 -7.27 8.47
N ASP A 98 -7.62 -6.66 9.25
CA ASP A 98 -7.47 -6.58 10.71
C ASP A 98 -7.51 -7.98 11.35
N GLN A 99 -8.44 -8.84 10.92
CA GLN A 99 -8.51 -10.25 11.36
C GLN A 99 -7.20 -11.00 11.06
N TYR A 100 -6.68 -10.88 9.84
CA TYR A 100 -5.41 -11.48 9.45
C TYR A 100 -4.24 -10.98 10.32
N LEU A 101 -4.20 -9.69 10.66
CA LEU A 101 -3.15 -9.12 11.50
C LEU A 101 -3.21 -9.66 12.94
N GLU A 102 -4.41 -9.88 13.48
CA GLU A 102 -4.61 -10.47 14.80
C GLU A 102 -4.12 -11.93 14.85
N GLU A 103 -4.45 -12.73 13.85
CA GLU A 103 -3.97 -14.12 13.72
C GLU A 103 -2.45 -14.17 13.58
N LYS A 104 -1.88 -13.30 12.75
CA LYS A 104 -0.42 -13.17 12.57
C LYS A 104 0.27 -12.77 13.88
N LYS A 105 -0.37 -11.93 14.70
CA LYS A 105 0.16 -11.55 16.01
C LYS A 105 0.11 -12.72 17.00
N LYS A 106 -1.01 -13.44 17.09
CA LYS A 106 -1.16 -14.63 17.95
C LYS A 106 -0.11 -15.69 17.62
N THR A 107 0.01 -16.06 16.35
CA THR A 107 0.99 -17.05 15.90
C THR A 107 2.44 -16.60 16.15
N ALA A 108 2.74 -15.29 16.04
CA ALA A 108 4.05 -14.76 16.38
C ALA A 108 4.34 -14.84 17.89
N ASP A 109 3.33 -14.59 18.73
CA ASP A 109 3.48 -14.63 20.18
C ASP A 109 3.58 -16.08 20.70
N GLU A 110 2.82 -17.02 20.15
CA GLU A 110 2.95 -18.47 20.40
C GLU A 110 4.35 -18.97 20.04
N LYS A 111 4.89 -18.57 18.88
CA LYS A 111 6.26 -18.91 18.47
C LYS A 111 7.31 -18.36 19.43
N LYS A 112 7.13 -17.15 19.95
CA LYS A 112 8.03 -16.56 20.96
C LYS A 112 7.93 -17.32 22.28
N GLN A 113 6.73 -17.65 22.73
CA GLN A 113 6.50 -18.41 23.98
C GLN A 113 7.14 -19.80 23.90
N ALA A 114 6.91 -20.54 22.80
CA ALA A 114 7.52 -21.84 22.57
C ALA A 114 9.06 -21.79 22.55
N LYS A 115 9.64 -20.72 21.98
CA LYS A 115 11.08 -20.50 21.99
C LYS A 115 11.62 -20.21 23.39
N MET A 116 10.90 -19.43 24.21
CA MET A 116 11.30 -19.13 25.59
C MET A 116 11.21 -20.34 26.51
N LEU A 117 10.22 -21.22 26.33
CA LEU A 117 10.06 -22.45 27.12
C LEU A 117 11.09 -23.54 26.79
N ARG A 118 11.83 -23.38 25.68
CA ARG A 118 12.88 -24.32 25.24
C ARG A 118 14.28 -23.95 25.76
N LEU A 119 14.45 -22.75 26.32
CA LEU A 119 15.72 -22.27 26.90
C LEU A 119 15.82 -22.67 28.37
#